data_AF-A0A314UGJ0-F1
#
_entry.id   AF-A0A314UGJ0-F1
#
_cell.length_a   1.000
_cell.length_b   1.000
_cell.length_c   1.000
_cell.angle_alpha   90.00
_cell.angle_beta   90.00
_cell.angle_gamma   90.00
#
_symmetry.space_group_name_H-M   'P 1'
#
loop_
_entity.id
_entity.type
_entity.pdbx_description
1 polymer ?
#
loop_
_entity_poly.entity_id
_entity_poly.type
_entity_poly.pdbx_seq_one_letter_code
_entity_poly.pdbx_strand_id
1 'polypeptide(L)'
;MPVEADASVWRALLNACRLHSATNLAGTIFEKLVELEPMNAGNYVLISNLYAAVGLWMEVREIRTRLREKGLERPPGIPSDLPELATEARRILEAAAGATAFQ
;
A
#
# COMPACT_ATOMS: atom_id res chain seq x y z
N MET A 1 20.55 -16.43 -16.01
CA MET A 1 19.37 -15.82 -16.68
C MET A 1 18.95 -14.63 -15.84
N PRO A 2 18.96 -13.38 -16.34
CA PRO A 2 18.28 -12.31 -15.64
C PRO A 2 16.78 -12.52 -15.90
N VAL A 3 16.08 -13.05 -14.90
CA VAL A 3 14.62 -13.12 -14.95
C VAL A 3 14.15 -11.71 -14.62
N GLU A 4 13.52 -11.02 -15.57
CA GLU A 4 12.86 -9.76 -15.26
C GLU A 4 11.81 -10.03 -14.18
N ALA A 5 11.91 -9.29 -13.07
CA ALA A 5 11.01 -9.47 -11.95
C ALA A 5 9.60 -8.99 -12.37
N ASP A 6 8.66 -9.93 -12.46
CA ASP A 6 7.26 -9.63 -12.71
C ASP A 6 6.66 -8.80 -11.57
N ALA A 7 5.53 -8.13 -11.84
CA ALA A 7 4.81 -7.32 -10.86
C ALA A 7 4.49 -8.09 -9.55
N SER A 8 4.30 -9.41 -9.62
CA SER A 8 4.12 -10.29 -8.46
C SER A 8 5.36 -10.34 -7.56
N VAL A 9 6.56 -10.35 -8.12
CA VAL A 9 7.82 -10.36 -7.37
C VAL A 9 8.02 -9.03 -6.65
N TRP A 10 7.78 -7.91 -7.35
CA TRP A 10 7.84 -6.58 -6.75
C TRP A 10 6.80 -6.39 -5.63
N ARG A 11 5.57 -6.90 -5.80
CA ARG A 11 4.55 -6.91 -4.73
C ARG A 11 5.00 -7.72 -3.51
N ALA A 12 5.61 -8.89 -3.73
CA ALA A 12 6.13 -9.71 -2.64
C ALA A 12 7.25 -8.99 -1.87
N LEU A 13 8.17 -8.34 -2.58
CA LEU A 13 9.23 -7.52 -1.99
C LEU A 13 8.67 -6.32 -1.22
N LEU A 14 7.66 -5.63 -1.77
CA LEU A 14 7.02 -4.50 -1.10
C LEU A 14 6.34 -4.93 0.21
N ASN A 15 5.69 -6.09 0.21
CA ASN A 15 5.13 -6.70 1.43
C ASN A 15 6.22 -7.06 2.44
N ALA A 16 7.39 -7.53 2.00
CA ALA A 16 8.52 -7.79 2.89
C ALA A 16 9.10 -6.50 3.50
N CYS A 17 9.14 -5.40 2.73
CA CYS A 17 9.55 -4.09 3.26
C CYS A 17 8.67 -3.61 4.41
N ARG A 18 7.39 -4.02 4.44
CA ARG A 18 6.49 -3.75 5.57
C ARG A 18 6.95 -4.40 6.86
N LEU A 19 7.54 -5.60 6.81
CA LEU A 19 7.98 -6.36 7.99
C LEU A 19 9.26 -5.77 8.62
N HIS A 20 10.11 -5.16 7.80
CA HIS A 20 11.41 -4.63 8.22
C HIS A 20 11.46 -3.10 8.29
N SER A 21 10.32 -2.42 8.14
CA SER A 21 10.21 -0.94 8.11
C SER A 21 11.19 -0.27 7.15
N ALA A 22 11.54 -0.95 6.05
CA ALA A 22 12.51 -0.49 5.07
C ALA A 22 11.86 0.47 4.05
N THR A 23 11.38 1.62 4.54
CA THR A 23 10.61 2.61 3.78
C THR A 23 11.37 3.19 2.59
N ASN A 24 12.69 3.33 2.71
CA ASN A 24 13.56 3.82 1.64
C ASN A 24 13.51 2.93 0.40
N LEU A 25 13.47 1.60 0.61
CA LEU A 25 13.37 0.61 -0.47
C LEU A 25 11.93 0.50 -0.99
N ALA A 26 10.94 0.68 -0.12
CA ALA A 26 9.52 0.59 -0.48
C ALA A 26 9.16 1.58 -1.59
N GLY A 27 9.67 2.81 -1.54
CA GLY A 27 9.46 3.81 -2.59
C GLY A 27 10.01 3.36 -3.95
N THR A 28 11.25 2.87 -4.01
CA THR A 28 11.86 2.38 -5.26
C THR A 28 11.11 1.18 -5.84
N ILE A 29 10.71 0.24 -4.98
CA ILE A 29 9.92 -0.94 -5.38
C ILE A 29 8.56 -0.49 -5.93
N PHE A 30 7.93 0.48 -5.29
CA PHE A 30 6.64 1.00 -5.72
C PHE A 30 6.73 1.67 -7.10
N GLU A 31 7.76 2.47 -7.37
CA GLU A 31 7.93 3.07 -8.70
C GLU A 31 8.07 2.00 -9.79
N LYS A 32 8.84 0.93 -9.55
CA LYS A 32 8.94 -0.22 -10.47
C LYS A 32 7.59 -0.92 -10.66
N LEU A 33 6.82 -1.04 -9.60
CA LEU A 33 5.52 -1.69 -9.63
C LEU A 33 4.46 -0.85 -10.37
N VAL A 34 4.54 0.49 -10.28
CA VAL A 34 3.68 1.42 -11.03
C VAL A 34 4.09 1.54 -12.49
N GLU A 35 5.38 1.38 -12.82
CA GLU A 35 5.84 1.25 -14.21
C GLU A 35 5.20 0.01 -14.88
N LEU A 36 5.14 -1.12 -14.16
CA LEU A 36 4.57 -2.37 -14.66
C LEU A 36 3.04 -2.39 -14.67
N GLU A 37 2.40 -1.91 -13.60
CA GLU A 37 0.95 -1.95 -13.40
C GLU A 37 0.39 -0.59 -12.97
N PRO A 38 0.42 0.42 -13.86
CA PRO A 38 0.06 1.80 -13.54
C PRO A 38 -1.41 2.01 -13.18
N MET A 39 -2.27 1.03 -13.50
CA MET A 39 -3.72 1.05 -13.27
C MET A 39 -4.18 0.11 -12.15
N ASN A 40 -3.24 -0.51 -11.42
CA ASN A 40 -3.57 -1.40 -10.32
C ASN A 40 -3.68 -0.63 -9.00
N ALA A 41 -4.90 -0.26 -8.61
CA ALA A 41 -5.18 0.45 -7.36
C ALA A 41 -4.61 -0.24 -6.11
N GLY A 42 -4.53 -1.59 -6.12
CA GLY A 42 -3.99 -2.36 -5.00
C GLY A 42 -2.53 -2.02 -4.69
N ASN A 43 -1.72 -1.70 -5.71
CA ASN A 43 -0.32 -1.34 -5.54
C ASN A 43 -0.16 0.00 -4.82
N TYR A 44 -1.02 0.98 -5.14
CA TYR A 44 -1.06 2.28 -4.47
C TYR A 44 -1.58 2.17 -3.03
N VAL A 45 -2.64 1.39 -2.80
CA VAL A 45 -3.15 1.15 -1.44
C VAL A 45 -2.08 0.48 -0.57
N LEU A 46 -1.32 -0.46 -1.12
CA LEU A 46 -0.27 -1.18 -0.39
C LEU A 46 0.84 -0.25 0.10
N ILE A 47 1.42 0.58 -0.77
CA ILE A 47 2.46 1.54 -0.35
C ILE A 47 1.90 2.63 0.58
N SER A 48 0.66 3.07 0.36
CA SER A 48 0.00 4.04 1.23
C SER A 48 -0.14 3.50 2.66
N ASN A 49 -0.53 2.23 2.80
CA ASN A 49 -0.61 1.59 4.11
C ASN A 49 0.77 1.43 4.76
N LEU A 50 1.82 1.12 3.98
CA LEU A 50 3.19 1.03 4.49
C LEU A 50 3.66 2.38 5.04
N TYR A 51 3.47 3.47 4.28
CA TYR A 51 3.80 4.82 4.74
C TYR A 51 2.96 5.25 5.95
N ALA A 52 1.67 4.89 5.99
CA ALA A 52 0.82 5.18 7.16
C ALA A 52 1.32 4.45 8.42
N ALA A 53 1.78 3.19 8.29
CA ALA A 53 2.27 2.40 9.42
C ALA A 53 3.52 3.00 10.09
N VAL A 54 4.33 3.76 9.34
CA VAL A 54 5.53 4.45 9.86
C VAL A 54 5.32 5.95 10.11
N GLY A 55 4.09 6.45 9.96
CA GLY A 55 3.76 7.87 10.21
C GLY A 55 4.16 8.85 9.11
N LEU A 56 4.48 8.36 7.90
CA LEU A 56 4.85 9.14 6.73
C LEU A 56 3.59 9.68 6.00
N TRP A 57 2.88 10.60 6.66
CA TRP A 57 1.59 11.11 6.21
C TRP A 57 1.66 11.96 4.95
N MET A 58 2.80 12.59 4.67
CA MET A 58 2.99 13.40 3.45
C MET A 58 3.01 12.50 2.22
N GLU A 59 3.70 11.38 2.32
CA GLU A 59 3.82 10.33 1.31
C GLU A 59 2.48 9.62 1.13
N VAL A 60 1.75 9.34 2.21
CA VAL A 60 0.36 8.85 2.14
C VAL A 60 -0.52 9.78 1.31
N ARG A 61 -0.41 11.11 1.54
CA ARG A 61 -1.19 12.10 0.81
C ARG A 61 -0.83 12.12 -0.67
N GLU A 62 0.47 12.05 -0.99
CA GLU A 62 0.93 12.00 -2.38
C GLU A 62 0.38 10.77 -3.11
N ILE A 63 0.46 9.59 -2.51
CA ILE A 63 -0.05 8.35 -3.11
C ILE A 63 -1.56 8.43 -3.35
N ARG A 64 -2.32 9.03 -2.42
CA ARG A 64 -3.76 9.27 -2.60
C ARG A 64 -4.03 10.24 -3.75
N THR A 65 -3.26 11.33 -3.87
CA THR A 65 -3.36 12.22 -5.02
C THR A 65 -3.11 11.49 -6.34
N ARG A 66 -2.07 10.63 -6.41
CA ARG A 66 -1.79 9.83 -7.62
C ARG A 66 -2.92 8.84 -7.97
N LEU A 67 -3.54 8.21 -6.96
CA LEU A 67 -4.75 7.37 -7.15
C LEU A 67 -5.91 8.18 -7.76
N ARG A 68 -6.10 9.40 -7.26
CA ARG A 68 -7.16 10.34 -7.64
C ARG A 68 -6.99 10.83 -9.08
N GLU A 69 -5.78 11.23 -9.44
CA GLU A 69 -5.39 11.64 -10.79
C GLU A 69 -5.55 10.52 -11.82
N LYS A 70 -5.34 9.27 -11.42
CA LYS A 70 -5.52 8.09 -12.27
C LYS A 70 -6.96 7.58 -12.32
N GLY A 71 -7.89 8.17 -11.56
CA GLY A 71 -9.27 7.70 -11.47
C GLY A 71 -9.40 6.31 -10.81
N LEU A 72 -8.38 5.90 -10.05
CA LEU A 72 -8.30 4.61 -9.36
C LEU A 72 -8.84 4.69 -7.92
N GLU A 73 -9.25 5.89 -7.49
CA GLU A 73 -9.97 6.03 -6.23
C GLU A 73 -11.34 5.38 -6.31
N ARG A 74 -11.74 4.79 -5.19
CA ARG A 74 -13.09 4.28 -4.99
C ARG A 74 -14.08 5.43 -5.23
N PRO A 75 -15.14 5.26 -6.03
CA PRO A 75 -16.01 6.36 -6.42
C PRO A 75 -16.60 7.07 -5.19
N PRO A 76 -16.63 8.41 -5.17
CA PRO A 76 -17.28 9.18 -4.11
C PRO A 76 -18.77 8.89 -4.20
N GLY A 77 -19.29 8.10 -3.27
CA GLY A 77 -20.66 7.57 -3.33
C GLY A 77 -20.91 6.31 -2.51
N ILE A 78 -19.87 5.62 -2.02
CA ILE A 78 -20.06 4.74 -0.86
C ILE A 78 -20.17 5.64 0.38
N PRO A 79 -21.31 5.61 1.10
CA PRO A 79 -21.48 6.39 2.31
C PRO A 79 -20.34 6.12 3.29
N SER A 80 -19.79 7.17 3.89
CA SER A 80 -18.85 7.12 5.02
C SER A 80 -19.39 6.36 6.24
N ASP A 81 -20.68 6.00 6.21
CA ASP A 81 -21.43 5.32 7.27
C ASP A 81 -21.55 3.81 7.07
N LEU A 82 -20.82 3.19 6.14
CA LEU A 82 -20.66 1.73 6.08
C LEU A 82 -19.52 1.33 7.02
N PRO A 83 -19.82 1.01 8.30
CA PRO A 83 -18.79 0.84 9.31
C PRO A 83 -17.97 -0.42 9.06
N GLU A 84 -18.51 -1.39 8.32
CA GLU A 84 -17.86 -2.69 8.10
C GLU A 84 -16.57 -2.58 7.28
N LEU A 85 -16.46 -1.70 6.28
CA LEU A 85 -15.24 -1.61 5.46
C LEU A 85 -14.13 -0.78 6.11
N ALA A 86 -14.48 0.28 6.84
CA ALA A 86 -13.52 1.05 7.62
C ALA A 86 -13.06 0.28 8.86
N THR A 87 -13.96 -0.49 9.48
CA THR A 87 -13.65 -1.38 10.60
C THR A 87 -12.85 -2.58 10.14
N GLU A 88 -13.09 -3.12 8.94
CA GLU A 88 -12.28 -4.22 8.39
C GLU A 88 -10.87 -3.74 8.02
N ALA A 89 -10.73 -2.57 7.38
CA ALA A 89 -9.41 -1.99 7.15
C ALA A 89 -8.66 -1.72 8.46
N ARG A 90 -9.36 -1.24 9.49
CA ARG A 90 -8.80 -1.03 10.83
C ARG A 90 -8.49 -2.34 11.55
N ARG A 91 -9.32 -3.39 11.40
CA ARG A 91 -9.06 -4.74 11.91
C ARG A 91 -7.88 -5.40 11.23
N ILE A 92 -7.73 -5.23 9.93
CA ILE A 92 -6.58 -5.75 9.17
C ILE A 92 -5.31 -5.02 9.62
N LEU A 93 -5.37 -3.70 9.86
CA LEU A 93 -4.25 -2.93 10.42
C LEU A 93 -3.93 -3.32 11.86
N GLU A 94 -4.93 -3.50 12.73
CA GLU A 94 -4.76 -3.90 14.13
C GLU A 94 -4.31 -5.37 14.26
N ALA A 95 -4.81 -6.28 13.42
CA ALA A 95 -4.36 -7.66 13.34
C ALA A 95 -2.92 -7.77 12.81
N ALA A 96 -2.53 -6.91 11.86
CA ALA A 96 -1.15 -6.82 11.40
C ALA A 96 -0.21 -6.23 12.48
N ALA A 97 -0.69 -5.25 13.27
CA ALA A 97 0.07 -4.68 14.38
C ALA A 97 0.22 -5.65 15.56
N GLY A 98 -0.78 -6.51 15.81
CA GLY A 98 -0.73 -7.54 16.85
C GLY A 98 0.23 -8.70 16.57
N ALA A 99 0.58 -8.94 15.30
CA ALA A 99 1.51 -10.00 14.91
C ALA A 99 3.00 -9.65 15.16
N THR A 100 3.31 -8.40 15.49
CA THR A 100 4.69 -7.91 15.76
C THR A 100 5.07 -7.87 17.24
N ALA A 101 4.17 -8.27 18.16
CA ALA A 101 4.41 -8.23 19.61
C ALA A 101 4.91 -9.55 20.22
N PHE A 102 5.55 -10.42 19.44
CA PHE A 102 6.25 -11.60 19.96
C PHE A 102 7.69 -11.68 19.45
N GLN A 103 8.51 -10.77 19.96
CA GLN A 103 9.92 -11.01 20.30
C GLN A 103 10.33 -10.05 21.41
#